data_AF-T1AH72-F1
#
_entry.id   AF-T1AH72-F1
#
_cell.length_a   1.000
_cell.length_b   1.000
_cell.length_c   1.000
_cell.angle_alpha   90.00
_cell.angle_beta   90.00
_cell.angle_gamma   90.00
#
_symmetry.space_group_name_H-M   'P 1'
#
loop_
_entity.id
_entity.type
_entity.pdbx_description
1 polymer ?
#
loop_
_entity_poly.entity_id
_entity_poly.type
_entity_poly.pdbx_seq_one_letter_code
_entity_poly.pdbx_strand_id
1 'polypeptide(L)'
;QVPIAISATTPPEHLRQLEDWLKSYRPEELFDVHGRLHPELAELAPKGARRMGANPHANGGILLRDLRMPDFPRLCLRRADAGR
;
A
#
# COMPACT_ATOMS: atom_id res chain seq x y z
N GLN A 1 -11.29 -12.75 -7.04
CA GLN A 1 -11.60 -14.18 -6.85
C GLN A 1 -11.13 -14.60 -5.47
N VAL A 2 -11.82 -15.55 -4.82
CA VAL A 2 -11.44 -16.11 -3.50
C VAL A 2 -11.32 -17.64 -3.63
N PRO A 3 -10.24 -18.26 -3.12
CA PRO A 3 -10.00 -19.70 -3.28
C PRO A 3 -10.95 -20.60 -2.46
N ILE A 4 -11.36 -20.15 -1.27
CA ILE A 4 -12.37 -20.83 -0.44
C ILE A 4 -13.48 -19.82 -0.17
N ALA A 5 -14.65 -20.00 -0.78
CA ALA A 5 -15.80 -19.13 -0.54
C ALA A 5 -16.50 -19.53 0.77
N ILE A 6 -16.66 -18.57 1.69
CA ILE A 6 -17.42 -18.73 2.93
C ILE A 6 -18.60 -17.75 2.92
N SER A 7 -19.79 -18.27 3.17
CA SER A 7 -21.08 -17.58 3.23
C SER A 7 -22.02 -18.33 4.19
N ALA A 8 -23.19 -17.76 4.49
CA ALA A 8 -24.17 -18.37 5.38
C ALA A 8 -24.67 -19.76 4.92
N THR A 9 -24.55 -20.08 3.63
CA THR A 9 -24.97 -21.36 3.03
C THR A 9 -23.79 -22.31 2.78
N THR A 10 -22.61 -21.98 3.28
CA THR A 10 -21.40 -22.73 2.95
C THR A 10 -21.36 -24.07 3.68
N PRO A 11 -20.96 -25.15 3.00
CA PRO A 11 -20.80 -26.45 3.63
C PRO A 11 -19.76 -26.43 4.76
N PRO A 12 -19.98 -27.15 5.89
CA PRO A 12 -19.06 -27.18 7.02
C PRO A 12 -17.62 -27.58 6.67
N GLU A 13 -17.42 -28.38 5.62
CA GLU A 13 -16.08 -28.80 5.16
C GLU A 13 -15.20 -27.63 4.70
N HIS A 14 -15.77 -26.56 4.13
CA HIS A 14 -14.99 -25.39 3.72
C HIS A 14 -14.45 -24.62 4.92
N LEU A 15 -15.19 -24.60 6.03
CA LEU A 15 -14.73 -23.98 7.26
C LEU A 15 -13.49 -24.71 7.80
N ARG A 16 -13.52 -26.04 7.74
CA ARG A 16 -12.38 -26.87 8.14
C ARG A 16 -11.17 -26.67 7.23
N GLN A 17 -11.38 -26.58 5.91
CA GLN A 17 -10.30 -26.26 4.97
C GLN A 17 -9.66 -24.89 5.24
N LEU A 18 -10.48 -23.89 5.57
CA LEU A 18 -10.00 -22.56 5.95
C LEU A 18 -9.20 -22.60 7.26
N GLU A 19 -9.71 -23.32 8.26
CA GLU A 19 -9.02 -23.50 9.55
C GLU A 19 -7.66 -24.18 9.36
N ASP A 20 -7.61 -25.28 8.62
CA ASP A 20 -6.38 -26.02 8.32
C ASP A 20 -5.38 -25.12 7.57
N TRP A 21 -5.85 -24.31 6.62
CA TRP A 21 -4.99 -23.35 5.92
C TRP A 21 -4.42 -22.29 6.84
N LEU A 22 -5.23 -21.67 7.71
CA LEU A 22 -4.76 -20.65 8.64
C LEU A 22 -3.78 -21.22 9.68
N LYS A 23 -4.07 -22.42 10.21
CA LYS A 23 -3.18 -23.13 11.14
C LYS A 23 -1.88 -23.59 10.50
N SER A 24 -1.84 -23.78 9.18
CA SER A 24 -0.61 -24.16 8.48
C SER A 24 0.53 -23.12 8.60
N TYR A 25 0.19 -21.86 8.88
CA TYR A 25 1.16 -20.79 9.15
C TYR A 25 1.71 -20.81 10.59
N ARG A 26 1.21 -21.69 11.47
CA ARG A 26 1.60 -21.80 12.88
C ARG A 26 1.55 -20.47 13.62
N PRO A 27 0.35 -19.86 13.76
CA PRO A 27 0.21 -18.56 14.42
C PRO A 27 0.81 -18.52 15.83
N GLU A 28 0.85 -19.66 16.53
CA GLU A 28 1.48 -19.83 17.85
C GLU A 28 3.00 -19.62 17.87
N GLU A 29 3.69 -19.74 16.74
CA GLU A 29 5.12 -19.42 16.60
C GLU A 29 5.34 -17.94 16.21
N LEU A 30 4.28 -17.25 15.78
CA LEU A 30 4.35 -15.88 15.24
C LEU A 30 3.86 -14.82 16.23
N PHE A 31 2.83 -15.15 17.02
CA PHE A 31 2.16 -14.23 17.93
C PHE A 31 2.17 -14.72 19.38
N ASP A 32 2.27 -13.77 20.31
CA ASP A 32 2.12 -14.03 21.73
C ASP A 32 0.66 -14.26 22.15
N VAL A 33 0.45 -14.62 23.42
CA VAL A 33 -0.87 -14.88 24.01
C VAL A 33 -1.80 -13.66 24.01
N HIS A 34 -1.27 -12.45 23.77
CA HIS A 34 -2.03 -11.21 23.65
C HIS A 34 -2.29 -10.82 22.18
N GLY A 35 -1.87 -11.66 21.23
CA GLY A 35 -2.03 -11.42 19.79
C GLY A 35 -1.00 -10.44 19.22
N ARG A 36 0.11 -10.17 19.91
CA ARG A 36 1.19 -9.31 19.39
C ARG A 36 2.22 -10.16 18.66
N LEU A 37 2.72 -9.66 17.53
CA LEU A 37 3.81 -10.29 16.80
C LEU A 37 5.06 -10.36 17.67
N HIS A 38 5.77 -11.50 17.66
CA HIS A 38 7.00 -11.65 18.41
C HIS A 38 8.04 -10.56 18.04
N PRO A 39 8.70 -9.92 19.03
CA PRO A 39 9.63 -8.82 18.79
C PRO A 39 10.78 -9.18 17.85
N GLU A 40 11.32 -10.39 17.96
CA GLU A 40 12.39 -10.91 17.09
C GLU A 40 11.98 -10.94 15.61
N LEU A 41 10.72 -11.27 15.30
CA LEU A 41 10.18 -11.22 13.94
C LEU A 41 9.93 -9.78 13.49
N ALA A 42 9.46 -8.92 14.39
CA ALA A 42 9.21 -7.51 14.11
C ALA A 42 10.49 -6.70 13.83
N GLU A 43 11.64 -7.12 14.36
CA GLU A 43 12.95 -6.50 14.10
C GLU A 43 13.48 -6.77 12.69
N LEU A 44 13.01 -7.82 12.02
CA LEU A 44 13.38 -8.10 10.62
C LEU A 44 12.87 -7.01 9.66
N ALA A 45 11.77 -6.34 10.02
CA ALA A 45 11.22 -5.27 9.21
C ALA A 45 12.06 -3.98 9.31
N PRO A 46 12.26 -3.25 8.20
CA PRO A 46 12.88 -1.93 8.22
C PRO A 46 12.18 -0.99 9.20
N LYS A 47 12.92 -0.05 9.78
CA LYS A 47 12.38 0.94 10.73
C LYS A 47 12.23 2.33 10.09
N GLY A 48 11.37 3.17 10.68
CA GLY A 48 11.20 4.57 10.27
C GLY A 48 10.73 4.73 8.82
N ALA A 49 11.32 5.69 8.10
CA ALA A 49 11.01 6.03 6.71
C ALA A 49 11.50 5.00 5.68
N ARG A 50 12.25 3.97 6.09
CA ARG A 50 12.64 2.86 5.21
C ARG A 50 11.55 1.80 5.04
N ARG A 51 10.51 1.82 5.89
CA ARG A 51 9.32 0.97 5.69
C ARG A 51 8.64 1.38 4.39
N MET A 52 8.23 0.40 3.57
CA MET A 52 7.57 0.68 2.30
C MET A 52 6.36 1.63 2.45
N GLY A 53 5.52 1.41 3.46
CA GLY A 53 4.34 2.26 3.71
C GLY A 53 4.63 3.60 4.40
N ALA A 54 5.84 3.82 4.92
CA ALA A 54 6.23 5.09 5.56
C ALA A 54 7.28 5.85 4.74
N ASN A 55 7.66 5.32 3.58
CA ASN A 55 8.61 5.97 2.70
C ASN A 55 7.96 7.24 2.12
N PRO A 56 8.61 8.41 2.20
CA PRO A 56 8.03 9.65 1.68
C PRO A 56 7.74 9.59 0.17
N HIS A 57 8.42 8.70 -0.57
CA HIS A 57 8.11 8.46 -1.99
C HIS A 57 6.78 7.72 -2.20
N ALA A 58 6.31 6.94 -1.20
CA ALA A 58 4.98 6.34 -1.22
C ALA A 58 3.87 7.34 -0.87
N ASN A 59 4.21 8.52 -0.35
CA ASN A 59 3.32 9.64 -0.12
C ASN A 59 3.91 10.93 -0.71
N GLY A 60 3.92 11.00 -2.05
CA GLY A 60 4.59 12.05 -2.81
C GLY A 60 4.11 13.48 -2.51
N GLY A 61 2.93 13.66 -1.89
CA GLY A 61 2.46 14.97 -1.42
C GLY A 61 3.41 15.61 -0.41
N ILE A 62 4.11 14.81 0.41
CA ILE A 62 5.12 15.30 1.38
C ILE A 62 6.35 15.88 0.66
N LEU A 63 6.65 15.39 -0.55
CA LEU A 63 7.82 15.79 -1.34
C LEU A 63 7.51 16.80 -2.44
N LEU A 64 6.24 17.14 -2.64
CA LEU A 64 5.77 18.01 -3.71
C LEU A 64 6.44 19.39 -3.60
N ARG A 65 6.88 19.91 -4.74
CA ARG A 65 7.38 21.28 -4.86
C ARG A 65 6.73 21.92 -6.07
N ASP A 66 6.32 23.17 -5.92
CA ASP A 66 5.75 23.93 -7.02
C ASP A 66 6.77 24.06 -8.14
N LEU A 67 6.29 23.88 -9.36
CA LEU A 67 7.10 24.09 -10.55
C LEU A 67 7.47 25.56 -10.66
N ARG A 68 8.74 25.85 -10.93
CA ARG A 68 9.17 27.21 -11.31
C ARG A 68 8.65 27.50 -12.71
N MET A 69 7.46 28.08 -12.77
CA MET A 69 6.82 28.42 -14.04
C MET A 69 7.45 29.67 -14.64
N PRO A 70 7.76 29.67 -15.95
CA PRO A 70 8.11 30.90 -16.65
C PRO A 70 6.89 31.83 -16.72
N ASP A 71 7.15 33.13 -16.87
CA ASP A 71 6.12 34.15 -17.08
C ASP A 71 5.38 33.87 -18.40
N PHE A 72 4.20 33.24 -18.30
CA PHE A 72 3.44 32.70 -19.43
C PHE A 72 3.20 33.72 -20.56
N PRO A 73 2.82 34.99 -20.29
CA PRO A 73 2.69 36.02 -21.31
C PRO A 73 3.95 36.30 -22.14
N ARG A 74 5.17 36.10 -21.61
CA ARG A 74 6.42 36.32 -22.36
C ARG A 74 6.69 35.26 -23.42
N LEU A 75 6.04 34.10 -23.31
CA LEU A 75 6.17 32.98 -24.25
C LEU A 75 5.12 33.03 -25.35
N CYS A 76 4.15 33.95 -25.27
CA CYS A 76 3.14 34.13 -26.31
C CYS A 76 3.76 34.77 -27.55
N LEU A 77 3.88 33.99 -28.63
CA LEU A 77 4.16 34.53 -29.95
C LEU A 77 2.94 35.33 -30.42
N ARG A 78 3.13 36.61 -30.66
CA ARG A 78 2.12 37.44 -31.33
C ARG A 78 1.95 36.90 -32.75
N ARG A 79 0.75 36.45 -33.12
CA ARG A 79 0.44 36.13 -34.52
C ARG A 79 0.66 37.41 -35.33
N ALA A 80 1.48 37.33 -36.37
CA ALA A 80 1.56 38.39 -37.35
C ALA A 80 0.16 38.55 -37.96
N ASP A 81 -0.34 39.79 -37.96
CA ASP A 81 -1.62 40.15 -38.56
C ASP A 81 -1.63 39.66 -40.02
N ALA A 82 -2.56 38.76 -40.34
CA ALA A 82 -2.84 38.40 -41.73
C ALA A 82 -3.44 39.64 -42.39
N GLY A 83 -2.58 40.36 -43.12
CA GLY A 83 -2.94 41.53 -43.90
C GLY A 83 -4.15 41.26 -44.78
N ARG A 84 -5.05 42.24 -44.78
CA ARG A 84 -6.27 42.31 -45.57
C ARG A 84 -5.97 42.57 -47.03
#